data_AF-A0AAN5CHB0-F1
#
_entry.id   AF-A0AAN5CHB0-F1
#
_cell.length_a   1.000
_cell.length_b   1.000
_cell.length_c   1.000
_cell.angle_alpha   90.00
_cell.angle_beta   90.00
_cell.angle_gamma   90.00
#
_symmetry.space_group_name_H-M   'P 1'
#
loop_
_entity.id
_entity.type
_entity.pdbx_description
1 polymer ?
#
loop_
_entity_poly.entity_id
_entity_poly.type
_entity_poly.pdbx_seq_one_letter_code
_entity_poly.pdbx_strand_id
1 'polypeptide(L)'
;NCKTLPIPPQYCLCEIKKERVNITDEHTAIGREIVTVVNERLMENNVSDICAQLKVVELTQLKRFVGAEDLYDVTVKMRPGGGLFQTFVRGSNDDFSVVVPDVTRVNKYGSQGDCTSINEIRPLCYCKSNMQSATSPATSSASSL
;
A
#
# COMPACT_ATOMS: atom_id res chain seq x y z
N ASN A 1 24.37 -0.45 -15.87
CA ASN A 1 23.75 -1.41 -14.94
C ASN A 1 23.71 -0.74 -13.58
N CYS A 2 22.59 -0.76 -12.87
CA CYS A 2 22.48 -0.08 -11.58
C CYS A 2 23.52 -0.55 -10.54
N LYS A 3 24.02 -1.78 -10.65
CA LYS A 3 25.04 -2.37 -9.76
C LYS A 3 26.42 -1.69 -9.79
N THR A 4 26.70 -0.89 -10.83
CA THR A 4 27.98 -0.19 -10.99
C THR A 4 27.87 1.30 -10.68
N LEU A 5 26.70 1.76 -10.25
CA LEU A 5 26.45 3.15 -9.88
C LEU A 5 26.47 3.29 -8.35
N PRO A 6 26.79 4.48 -7.80
CA PRO A 6 26.71 4.76 -6.37
C PRO A 6 25.25 4.96 -5.92
N ILE A 7 24.34 4.12 -6.43
CA ILE A 7 22.94 4.10 -6.06
C ILE A 7 22.78 3.12 -4.89
N PRO A 8 22.10 3.50 -3.81
CA PRO A 8 21.83 2.57 -2.72
C PRO A 8 21.17 1.27 -3.22
N PRO A 9 21.60 0.09 -2.75
CA PRO A 9 21.16 -1.21 -3.31
C PRO A 9 19.65 -1.41 -3.38
N GLN A 10 18.89 -0.79 -2.47
CA GLN A 10 17.43 -0.86 -2.44
C GLN A 10 16.76 -0.32 -3.71
N TYR A 11 17.36 0.68 -4.38
CA TYR A 11 16.83 1.20 -5.64
C TYR A 11 17.21 0.34 -6.86
N CYS A 12 18.08 -0.66 -6.65
CA CYS A 12 18.51 -1.61 -7.68
C CYS A 12 17.62 -2.85 -7.76
N LEU A 13 16.74 -3.04 -6.78
CA LEU A 13 15.93 -4.25 -6.61
C LEU A 13 14.98 -4.49 -7.81
N CYS A 14 14.71 -3.49 -8.64
CA CYS A 14 13.94 -3.63 -9.86
C CYS A 14 14.64 -4.44 -10.96
N GLU A 15 15.98 -4.41 -11.04
CA GLU A 15 16.77 -5.14 -12.06
C GLU A 15 17.09 -6.59 -11.64
N ILE A 16 16.78 -6.98 -10.40
CA ILE A 16 17.04 -8.33 -9.91
C ILE A 16 15.95 -9.28 -10.41
N LYS A 17 16.37 -10.48 -10.84
CA LYS A 17 15.45 -11.53 -11.27
C LYS A 17 14.58 -11.97 -10.09
N LYS A 18 13.28 -12.09 -10.36
CA LYS A 18 12.27 -12.49 -9.38
C LYS A 18 11.42 -13.62 -9.95
N GLU A 19 10.95 -14.49 -9.08
CA GLU A 19 10.03 -15.59 -9.43
C GLU A 19 8.70 -15.41 -8.71
N ARG A 20 7.59 -15.81 -9.35
CA ARG A 20 6.27 -15.76 -8.71
C ARG A 20 6.20 -16.81 -7.62
N VAL A 21 5.63 -16.43 -6.49
CA VAL A 21 5.33 -17.34 -5.38
C VAL A 21 3.82 -17.50 -5.29
N ASN A 22 3.38 -18.74 -5.09
CA ASN A 22 1.97 -19.01 -4.78
C ASN A 22 1.68 -18.51 -3.37
N ILE A 23 0.71 -17.61 -3.24
CA ILE A 23 0.30 -17.06 -1.95
C ILE A 23 -0.42 -18.15 -1.16
N THR A 24 0.05 -18.38 0.07
CA THR A 24 -0.50 -19.33 1.05
C THR A 24 -0.80 -18.60 2.36
N ASP A 25 -1.39 -19.30 3.33
CA ASP A 25 -1.73 -18.72 4.64
C ASP A 25 -0.50 -18.17 5.39
N GLU A 26 0.68 -18.76 5.19
CA GLU A 26 1.97 -18.28 5.75
C GLU A 26 2.34 -16.86 5.30
N HIS A 27 1.77 -16.38 4.19
CA HIS A 27 2.07 -15.06 3.64
C HIS A 27 1.07 -14.00 4.11
N THR A 28 0.03 -14.37 4.87
CA THR A 28 -0.99 -13.42 5.32
C THR A 28 -0.43 -12.34 6.25
N ALA A 29 0.58 -12.71 7.06
CA ALA A 29 1.31 -11.80 7.93
C ALA A 29 1.95 -10.62 7.15
N ILE A 30 2.44 -10.84 5.93
CA ILE A 30 3.04 -9.81 5.08
C ILE A 30 2.07 -8.63 4.88
N GLY A 31 0.81 -8.91 4.56
CA GLY A 31 -0.19 -7.86 4.35
C GLY A 31 -0.41 -7.02 5.60
N ARG A 32 -0.43 -7.67 6.78
CA ARG A 32 -0.58 -7.02 8.08
C ARG A 32 0.58 -6.06 8.35
N GLU A 33 1.83 -6.49 8.15
CA GLU A 33 2.99 -5.64 8.40
C GLU A 33 3.00 -4.41 7.46
N ILE A 34 2.65 -4.60 6.19
CA ILE A 34 2.60 -3.48 5.24
C ILE A 34 1.51 -2.46 5.62
N VAL A 35 0.31 -2.91 6.02
CA VAL A 35 -0.75 -1.97 6.41
C VAL A 35 -0.45 -1.27 7.73
N THR A 36 0.26 -1.93 8.65
CA THR A 36 0.77 -1.32 9.89
C THR A 36 1.69 -0.15 9.55
N VAL A 37 2.74 -0.40 8.74
CA VAL A 37 3.69 0.65 8.33
C VAL A 37 3.00 1.82 7.62
N VAL A 38 2.02 1.56 6.75
CA VAL A 38 1.28 2.65 6.09
C VAL A 38 0.46 3.47 7.09
N ASN A 39 -0.26 2.83 8.01
CA ASN A 39 -1.07 3.54 8.99
C ASN A 39 -0.21 4.27 10.03
N GLU A 40 0.95 3.74 10.41
CA GLU A 40 1.94 4.42 11.25
C GLU A 40 2.44 5.69 10.57
N ARG A 41 2.78 5.62 9.27
CA ARG A 41 3.18 6.82 8.51
C ARG A 41 2.07 7.88 8.45
N LEU A 42 0.79 7.50 8.36
CA LEU A 42 -0.33 8.45 8.46
C LEU A 42 -0.41 9.10 9.86
N MET A 43 -0.14 8.32 10.91
CA MET A 43 -0.15 8.78 12.30
C MET A 43 1.00 9.73 12.59
N GLU A 44 2.24 9.37 12.22
CA GLU A 44 3.44 10.18 12.39
C GLU A 44 3.36 11.54 11.68
N ASN A 45 2.57 11.61 10.60
CA ASN A 45 2.32 12.84 9.85
C ASN A 45 1.07 13.61 10.33
N ASN A 46 0.44 13.20 11.43
CA ASN A 46 -0.73 13.85 12.04
C ASN A 46 -1.93 14.02 11.09
N VAL A 47 -2.13 13.09 10.15
CA VAL A 47 -3.27 13.13 9.21
C VAL A 47 -4.35 12.11 9.53
N SER A 48 -4.20 11.33 10.60
CA SER A 48 -5.16 10.27 10.99
C SER A 48 -6.59 10.77 11.21
N ASP A 49 -6.80 12.06 11.47
CA ASP A 49 -8.14 12.65 11.63
C ASP A 49 -8.87 12.85 10.29
N ILE A 50 -8.13 13.08 9.21
CA ILE A 50 -8.66 13.37 7.86
C ILE A 50 -8.50 12.19 6.90
N CYS A 51 -7.47 11.37 7.09
CA CYS A 51 -7.21 10.15 6.34
C CYS A 51 -7.84 8.95 7.04
N ALA A 52 -8.38 8.04 6.26
CA ALA A 52 -8.93 6.79 6.74
C ALA A 52 -7.84 5.81 7.17
N GLN A 53 -8.10 5.06 8.24
CA GLN A 53 -7.31 3.89 8.55
C GLN A 53 -7.50 2.83 7.45
N LEU A 54 -6.40 2.41 6.84
CA LEU A 54 -6.42 1.40 5.79
C LEU A 54 -6.48 -0.01 6.39
N LYS A 55 -7.11 -0.93 5.65
CA LYS A 55 -7.19 -2.36 5.97
C LYS A 55 -6.80 -3.18 4.75
N VAL A 56 -6.14 -4.30 4.98
CA VAL A 56 -5.80 -5.26 3.92
C VAL A 56 -7.07 -5.84 3.31
N VAL A 57 -7.04 -6.02 1.99
CA VAL A 57 -8.00 -6.84 1.24
C VAL A 57 -7.35 -8.17 0.89
N GLU A 58 -6.23 -8.10 0.15
CA GLU A 58 -5.52 -9.29 -0.35
C GLU A 58 -4.11 -8.92 -0.81
N LEU A 59 -3.21 -9.90 -0.86
CA LEU A 59 -1.97 -9.78 -1.64
C LEU A 59 -2.30 -10.04 -3.11
N THR A 60 -2.03 -9.08 -3.99
CA THR A 60 -2.29 -9.21 -5.43
C THR A 60 -1.08 -9.70 -6.20
N GLN A 61 0.11 -9.56 -5.63
CA GLN A 61 1.35 -10.07 -6.19
C GLN A 61 2.32 -10.42 -5.07
N LEU A 62 2.95 -11.59 -5.21
CA LEU A 62 4.08 -12.01 -4.41
C LEU A 62 5.15 -12.57 -5.33
N LYS A 63 6.35 -11.97 -5.27
CA LYS A 63 7.51 -12.46 -6.01
C LYS A 63 8.70 -12.58 -5.07
N ARG A 64 9.45 -13.66 -5.16
CA ARG A 64 10.69 -13.86 -4.41
C ARG A 64 11.90 -13.50 -5.26
N PHE A 65 12.91 -12.92 -4.66
CA PHE A 65 14.16 -12.60 -5.34
C PHE A 65 14.98 -13.88 -5.54
N VAL A 66 15.43 -14.12 -6.77
CA VAL A 66 16.28 -15.28 -7.05
C VAL A 66 17.63 -15.09 -6.34
N GLY A 67 17.96 -16.02 -5.44
CA GLY A 67 19.17 -15.96 -4.61
C GLY A 67 19.00 -15.23 -3.26
N ALA A 68 17.78 -14.81 -2.90
CA ALA A 68 17.45 -14.29 -1.57
C ALA A 68 16.08 -14.85 -1.15
N GLU A 69 16.12 -15.98 -0.44
CA GLU A 69 14.90 -16.76 -0.14
C GLU A 69 13.92 -16.05 0.79
N ASP A 70 14.43 -15.15 1.63
CA ASP A 70 13.70 -14.36 2.62
C ASP A 70 13.24 -13.00 2.09
N LEU A 71 13.53 -12.64 0.84
CA LEU A 71 13.22 -11.32 0.28
C LEU A 71 12.13 -11.39 -0.78
N TYR A 72 11.09 -10.58 -0.58
CA TYR A 72 9.89 -10.56 -1.40
C TYR A 72 9.60 -9.17 -1.96
N ASP A 73 9.16 -9.12 -3.22
CA ASP A 73 8.49 -7.98 -3.85
C ASP A 73 6.99 -8.23 -3.82
N VAL A 74 6.29 -7.40 -3.06
CA VAL A 74 4.90 -7.62 -2.66
C VAL A 74 4.04 -6.48 -3.21
N THR A 75 2.89 -6.81 -3.79
CA THR A 75 1.80 -5.85 -3.96
C THR A 75 0.61 -6.27 -3.13
N VAL A 76 0.12 -5.37 -2.27
CA VAL A 76 -1.06 -5.56 -1.43
C VAL A 76 -2.15 -4.58 -1.84
N LYS A 77 -3.38 -5.06 -1.88
CA LYS A 77 -4.56 -4.23 -2.06
C LYS A 77 -5.13 -3.86 -0.71
N MET A 78 -5.40 -2.57 -0.52
CA MET A 78 -5.99 -2.06 0.71
C MET A 78 -7.30 -1.31 0.44
N ARG A 79 -8.15 -1.28 1.45
CA ARG A 79 -9.41 -0.52 1.50
C ARG A 79 -9.36 0.50 2.64
N PRO A 80 -10.10 1.61 2.54
CA PRO A 80 -10.89 2.08 1.39
C PRO A 80 -10.04 2.51 0.18
N GLY A 81 -10.68 2.84 -0.93
CA GLY A 81 -10.03 3.42 -2.11
C GLY A 81 -9.39 2.45 -3.09
N GLY A 82 -9.29 1.17 -2.74
CA GLY A 82 -8.75 0.13 -3.63
C GLY A 82 -7.30 0.38 -4.04
N GLY A 83 -6.51 0.98 -3.15
CA GLY A 83 -5.11 1.27 -3.41
C GLY A 83 -4.31 -0.03 -3.55
N LEU A 84 -3.45 -0.10 -4.57
CA LEU A 84 -2.45 -1.13 -4.74
C LEU A 84 -1.12 -0.57 -4.26
N PHE A 85 -0.57 -1.16 -3.21
CA PHE A 85 0.66 -0.71 -2.56
C PHE A 85 1.74 -1.75 -2.76
N GLN A 86 2.88 -1.33 -3.28
CA GLN A 86 4.04 -2.16 -3.54
C GLN A 86 5.17 -1.81 -2.57
N THR A 87 5.83 -2.83 -2.04
CA THR A 87 7.04 -2.69 -1.22
C THR A 87 7.87 -3.97 -1.24
N PHE A 88 9.04 -3.93 -0.62
CA PHE A 88 9.87 -5.09 -0.36
C PHE A 88 9.70 -5.54 1.09
N VAL A 89 9.60 -6.85 1.30
CA VAL A 89 9.45 -7.44 2.63
C VAL A 89 10.51 -8.51 2.82
N ARG A 90 11.16 -8.51 3.98
CA ARG A 90 12.11 -9.54 4.38
C ARG A 90 11.54 -10.35 5.54
N GLY A 91 11.64 -11.68 5.46
CA GLY A 91 11.19 -12.53 6.55
C GLY A 91 10.85 -13.96 6.14
N SER A 92 10.48 -14.76 7.14
CA SER A 92 10.02 -16.15 6.99
C SER A 92 9.24 -16.58 8.23
N ASN A 93 8.42 -17.63 8.13
CA ASN A 93 7.72 -18.22 9.28
C ASN A 93 6.90 -17.20 10.11
N ASP A 94 6.06 -16.41 9.44
CA ASP A 94 5.24 -15.33 10.04
C ASP A 94 5.99 -14.13 10.65
N ASP A 95 7.33 -14.17 10.70
CA ASP A 95 8.16 -13.03 11.08
C ASP A 95 8.61 -12.28 9.83
N PHE A 96 7.92 -11.17 9.55
CA PHE A 96 8.14 -10.35 8.37
C PHE A 96 8.37 -8.88 8.76
N SER A 97 9.22 -8.21 7.99
CA SER A 97 9.50 -6.79 8.16
C SER A 97 9.54 -6.09 6.80
N VAL A 98 8.94 -4.90 6.73
CA VAL A 98 9.01 -4.06 5.54
C VAL A 98 10.44 -3.52 5.42
N VAL A 99 11.06 -3.73 4.26
CA VAL A 99 12.37 -3.17 3.94
C VAL A 99 12.17 -1.70 3.58
N VAL A 100 12.42 -0.83 4.56
CA VAL A 100 12.42 0.64 4.44
C VAL A 100 13.36 1.13 3.31
N PRO A 101 13.02 2.21 2.60
CA PRO A 101 12.17 3.31 3.10
C PRO A 101 10.72 3.42 2.60
N ASP A 102 10.25 2.76 1.54
CA ASP A 102 8.96 3.16 0.95
C ASP A 102 7.98 2.04 0.62
N VAL A 103 6.75 2.21 1.12
CA VAL A 103 5.54 1.60 0.57
C VAL A 103 4.96 2.54 -0.48
N THR A 104 4.91 2.10 -1.73
CA THR A 104 4.52 2.95 -2.87
C THR A 104 3.15 2.55 -3.39
N ARG A 105 2.24 3.52 -3.55
CA ARG A 105 0.99 3.25 -4.27
C ARG A 105 1.23 3.21 -5.78
N VAL A 106 0.96 2.09 -6.42
CA VAL A 106 1.26 1.84 -7.85
C VAL A 106 0.08 2.11 -8.78
N ASN A 107 -1.14 2.17 -8.27
CA ASN A 107 -2.32 2.53 -9.07
C ASN A 107 -2.72 4.00 -8.90
N LYS A 108 -3.44 4.52 -9.91
CA LYS A 108 -3.96 5.90 -9.88
C LYS A 108 -4.87 6.09 -8.66
N TYR A 109 -4.67 7.20 -7.95
CA TYR A 109 -5.43 7.56 -6.75
C TYR A 109 -6.30 8.81 -6.91
N GLY A 110 -6.05 9.65 -7.93
CA GLY A 110 -6.88 10.81 -8.24
C GLY A 110 -7.04 11.76 -7.04
N SER A 111 -8.28 12.06 -6.70
CA SER A 111 -8.66 12.94 -5.58
C SER A 111 -8.79 12.23 -4.23
N GLN A 112 -8.43 10.94 -4.14
CA GLN A 112 -8.63 10.17 -2.91
C GLN A 112 -7.84 10.73 -1.71
N GLY A 113 -6.74 11.45 -1.93
CA GLY A 113 -5.92 12.05 -0.87
C GLY A 113 -5.96 13.58 -0.78
N ASP A 114 -6.92 14.24 -1.44
CA ASP A 114 -6.93 15.73 -1.59
C ASP A 114 -7.13 16.51 -0.28
N CYS A 115 -7.53 15.85 0.80
CA CYS A 115 -7.71 16.43 2.13
C CYS A 115 -6.38 16.77 2.83
N THR A 116 -5.24 16.29 2.32
CA THR A 116 -3.91 16.67 2.80
C THR A 116 -3.10 17.37 1.70
N SER A 117 -2.33 18.38 2.08
CA SER A 117 -1.36 19.06 1.23
C SER A 117 0.03 18.41 1.27
N ILE A 118 0.24 17.39 2.12
CA ILE A 118 1.51 16.68 2.24
C ILE A 118 1.64 15.70 1.06
N ASN A 119 2.50 16.05 0.09
CA ASN A 119 2.63 15.34 -1.18
C ASN A 119 3.04 13.87 -1.01
N GLU A 120 3.89 13.58 -0.03
CA GLU A 120 4.38 12.24 0.27
C GLU A 120 3.29 11.34 0.89
N ILE A 121 2.27 11.95 1.50
CA ILE A 121 1.19 11.26 2.21
C ILE A 121 -0.05 11.12 1.35
N ARG A 122 -0.26 12.05 0.42
CA ARG A 122 -1.39 12.07 -0.52
C ARG A 122 -1.65 10.72 -1.22
N PRO A 123 -0.65 9.93 -1.66
CA PRO A 123 -0.88 8.61 -2.25
C PRO A 123 -1.35 7.55 -1.24
N LEU A 124 -0.94 7.68 0.02
CA LEU A 124 -1.28 6.77 1.12
C LEU A 124 -2.64 7.10 1.74
N CYS A 125 -3.06 8.36 1.67
CA CYS A 125 -4.29 8.84 2.25
C CYS A 125 -5.52 8.46 1.41
N TYR A 126 -6.58 8.02 2.11
CA TYR A 126 -7.94 8.06 1.60
C TYR A 126 -8.77 9.00 2.47
N CYS A 127 -9.27 10.09 1.93
CA CYS A 127 -10.01 11.10 2.67
C CYS A 127 -11.30 10.55 3.24
N LYS A 128 -11.49 10.74 4.54
CA LYS A 128 -12.72 10.34 5.25
C LYS A 128 -13.97 11.03 4.70
N SER A 129 -13.85 12.24 4.15
CA SER A 129 -14.94 12.92 3.43
C SER A 129 -15.50 12.08 2.28
N ASN A 130 -14.66 11.27 1.62
CA ASN A 130 -15.04 10.41 0.50
C ASN A 130 -15.74 9.12 0.97
N MET A 131 -15.83 8.87 2.27
CA MET A 131 -16.60 7.74 2.81
C MET A 131 -18.09 8.06 2.93
N GLN A 132 -18.43 9.34 3.18
CA GLN A 132 -19.80 9.77 3.43
C GLN A 132 -20.64 9.78 2.15
N SER A 133 -20.01 9.96 0.99
CA SER A 133 -20.66 9.92 -0.33
C SER A 133 -21.17 8.54 -0.75
N ALA A 134 -20.81 7.47 -0.03
CA ALA A 134 -21.26 6.11 -0.32
C ALA A 134 -22.58 5.73 0.39
N THR A 135 -23.12 6.60 1.25
CA THR A 135 -24.29 6.29 2.11
C THR A 135 -25.46 7.28 2.00
N SER A 136 -25.46 8.23 1.06
CA SER A 136 -26.64 9.07 0.82
C SER A 136 -27.70 8.30 0.03
N PRO A 137 -28.95 8.17 0.52
CA PRO A 137 -30.05 7.67 -0.29
C PRO A 137 -30.36 8.66 -1.40
N ALA A 138 -30.57 8.15 -2.62
CA ALA A 138 -31.11 8.93 -3.72
C ALA A 138 -32.55 9.36 -3.36
N THR A 139 -32.73 10.58 -2.87
CA THR A 139 -34.06 11.19 -2.76
C THR A 139 -34.30 12.02 -4.02
N SER A 140 -35.03 11.46 -4.98
CA SER A 140 -35.59 12.20 -6.11
C SER A 140 -36.65 13.17 -5.59
N SER A 141 -36.37 14.46 -5.71
CA SER A 141 -37.36 15.52 -5.58
C SER A 141 -38.34 15.47 -6.76
N ALA A 142 -39.55 14.96 -6.53
CA ALA A 142 -40.68 15.20 -7.42
C ALA A 142 -41.32 16.54 -7.02
N SER A 143 -41.11 17.59 -7.82
CA SER A 143 -41.85 18.83 -7.73
C SER A 143 -43.22 18.66 -8.39
N SER A 144 -44.25 19.03 -7.63
CA SER A 144 -45.64 19.16 -8.04
C SER A 144 -45.81 20.12 -9.21
N LEU A 145 -46.71 19.78 -10.14
CA LEU A 145 -47.75 20.64 -10.71
C LEU A 145 -48.79 19.74 -11.41
#